data_AF-A0A9D4J540-F1
#
_entry.id   AF-A0A9D4J540-F1
#
_cell.length_a   1.000
_cell.length_b   1.000
_cell.length_c   1.000
_cell.angle_alpha   90.00
_cell.angle_beta   90.00
_cell.angle_gamma   90.00
#
_symmetry.space_group_name_H-M   'P 1'
#
loop_
_entity.id
_entity.type
_entity.pdbx_description
1 polymer ?
#
loop_
_entity_poly.entity_id
_entity_poly.type
_entity_poly.pdbx_seq_one_letter_code
_entity_poly.pdbx_strand_id
1 'polypeptide(L)'
;MVVVVEVRVVVARWGGGRRGGGGDGGDGGGETRHEQHASPYTHLELDEIVRWIEDATKVPHGRKRQSGGGGTAVVHSNQKEPLAAQIVDDIMGACEAGQGKVSTDMPFNISGGDIYVVALDSLAMKKDVSVDKYMWVNDGRRRFPKKKPTMFKSFFKIKLVENQHSKSFQKHIYERLENGKFAIIHYLGDPTIYTPLAHGNSKSKETVFIRTNPSVIEHIKSRADDETVSANFIDKELKCKAEKGTDFGVKTARNVRQVKKSFIQK
;
A
#
# COMPACT_ATOMS: atom_id res chain seq x y z
N MET A 1 -15.97 3.17 27.60
CA MET A 1 -16.24 2.28 26.46
C MET A 1 -15.25 2.57 25.34
N VAL A 2 -14.26 1.69 25.13
CA VAL A 2 -13.32 1.76 24.00
C VAL A 2 -14.06 1.23 22.77
N VAL A 3 -14.33 2.10 21.80
CA VAL A 3 -14.86 1.66 20.51
C VAL A 3 -13.69 1.03 19.73
N VAL A 4 -13.65 -0.29 19.74
CA VAL A 4 -12.73 -1.07 18.89
C VAL A 4 -13.27 -0.97 17.47
N VAL A 5 -12.60 -0.19 16.63
CA VAL A 5 -12.87 -0.17 15.19
C VAL A 5 -12.27 -1.45 14.61
N GLU A 6 -13.09 -2.47 14.38
CA GLU A 6 -12.66 -3.67 13.65
C GLU A 6 -12.49 -3.30 12.17
N VAL A 7 -11.30 -2.83 11.79
CA VAL A 7 -10.93 -2.70 10.38
C VAL A 7 -10.68 -4.12 9.84
N ARG A 8 -11.69 -4.67 9.14
CA ARG A 8 -11.50 -5.83 8.26
C ARG A 8 -11.05 -5.33 6.89
N VAL A 9 -9.74 -5.30 6.72
CA VAL A 9 -9.09 -5.43 5.42
C VAL A 9 -9.13 -6.91 5.03
N VAL A 10 -9.32 -7.20 3.74
CA VAL A 10 -9.50 -8.50 3.06
C VAL A 10 -10.96 -8.98 2.99
N VAL A 11 -11.63 -8.74 1.85
CA VAL A 11 -12.74 -9.59 1.38
C VAL A 11 -12.14 -10.70 0.52
N ALA A 12 -11.56 -11.72 1.17
CA ALA A 12 -11.27 -12.98 0.51
C ALA A 12 -12.60 -13.74 0.39
N ARG A 13 -13.10 -13.90 -0.84
CA ARG A 13 -14.27 -14.73 -1.12
C ARG A 13 -13.88 -16.20 -0.95
N TRP A 14 -14.00 -16.73 0.27
CA TRP A 14 -13.78 -18.14 0.56
C TRP A 14 -15.09 -18.91 0.36
N GLY A 15 -15.05 -19.92 -0.52
CA GLY A 15 -16.17 -20.84 -0.77
C GLY A 15 -16.66 -21.52 0.51
N GLY A 16 -17.98 -21.60 0.65
CA GLY A 16 -18.67 -22.05 1.85
C GLY A 16 -18.32 -23.48 2.28
N GLY A 17 -17.83 -23.59 3.52
CA GLY A 17 -17.88 -24.79 4.34
C GLY A 17 -19.02 -24.70 5.35
N ARG A 18 -19.78 -25.80 5.46
CA ARG A 18 -21.05 -25.94 6.21
C ARG A 18 -20.95 -25.68 7.72
N ARG A 19 -22.12 -25.28 8.24
CA ARG A 19 -22.54 -25.03 9.62
C ARG A 19 -22.39 -26.21 10.60
N GLY A 20 -22.16 -25.83 11.86
CA GLY A 20 -22.58 -26.47 13.12
C GLY A 20 -21.85 -25.76 14.27
N GLY A 21 -22.41 -25.35 15.40
CA GLY A 21 -23.75 -25.39 15.99
C GLY A 21 -23.61 -24.95 17.46
N GLY A 22 -24.62 -24.25 18.00
CA GLY A 22 -25.03 -24.21 19.41
C GLY A 22 -24.15 -23.52 20.48
N GLY A 23 -24.76 -22.65 21.28
CA GLY A 23 -24.25 -22.27 22.60
C GLY A 23 -24.81 -20.96 23.16
N ASP A 24 -25.95 -21.04 23.85
CA ASP A 24 -26.56 -19.97 24.66
C ASP A 24 -25.82 -19.72 25.99
N GLY A 25 -25.90 -18.47 26.47
CA GLY A 25 -25.97 -18.17 27.92
C GLY A 25 -24.98 -17.13 28.44
N GLY A 26 -25.49 -16.08 29.09
CA GLY A 26 -24.73 -15.32 30.10
C GLY A 26 -25.09 -13.84 30.25
N ASP A 27 -25.91 -13.53 31.25
CA ASP A 27 -26.40 -12.22 31.68
C ASP A 27 -25.37 -11.42 32.52
N GLY A 28 -25.47 -10.08 32.48
CA GLY A 28 -25.23 -9.22 33.66
C GLY A 28 -23.99 -8.31 33.69
N GLY A 29 -24.22 -6.99 33.78
CA GLY A 29 -23.24 -6.02 34.30
C GLY A 29 -23.44 -4.59 33.81
N GLY A 30 -24.01 -3.71 34.64
CA GLY A 30 -24.31 -2.33 34.30
C GLY A 30 -23.09 -1.41 34.22
N GLU A 31 -23.17 -0.39 33.37
CA GLU A 31 -22.16 0.66 33.26
C GLU A 31 -22.78 2.07 33.19
N THR A 32 -22.10 2.95 33.92
CA THR A 32 -22.38 4.36 34.19
C THR A 32 -22.36 5.24 32.94
N ARG A 33 -23.39 6.10 32.80
CA ARG A 33 -23.48 7.14 31.75
C ARG A 33 -22.50 8.27 32.01
N HIS A 34 -21.43 8.33 31.23
CA HIS A 34 -20.72 9.56 30.93
C HIS A 34 -21.24 10.13 29.61
N GLU A 35 -21.84 11.31 29.64
CA GLU A 35 -22.15 12.08 28.43
C GLU A 35 -20.83 12.50 27.77
N GLN A 36 -20.48 11.82 26.68
CA GLN A 36 -19.41 12.20 25.77
C GLN A 36 -20.05 12.63 24.45
N HIS A 37 -19.66 13.81 23.98
CA HIS A 37 -20.10 14.36 22.70
C HIS A 37 -19.75 13.39 21.55
N ALA A 38 -20.79 12.90 20.86
CA ALA A 38 -20.66 12.02 19.72
C ALA A 38 -19.90 12.71 18.58
N SER A 39 -18.87 12.04 18.06
CA SER A 39 -18.29 12.39 16.76
C SER A 39 -19.34 12.09 15.66
N PRO A 40 -19.61 13.03 14.72
CA PRO A 40 -20.73 12.95 13.78
C PRO A 40 -20.59 11.87 12.69
N TYR A 41 -19.57 11.02 12.72
CA TYR A 41 -19.29 10.03 11.67
C TYR A 41 -19.43 8.59 12.20
N THR A 42 -20.62 8.21 12.65
CA THR A 42 -20.85 6.90 13.27
C THR A 42 -21.26 5.78 12.31
N HIS A 43 -21.44 6.01 11.01
CA HIS A 43 -21.92 4.94 10.11
C HIS A 43 -21.63 5.19 8.62
N LEU A 44 -20.42 5.59 8.25
CA LEU A 44 -19.98 5.39 6.86
C LEU A 44 -19.27 4.04 6.81
N GLU A 45 -19.89 3.05 6.16
CA GLU A 45 -19.21 1.78 5.91
C GLU A 45 -17.92 2.07 5.12
N LEU A 46 -16.83 1.38 5.44
CA LEU A 46 -15.56 1.51 4.70
C LEU A 46 -15.76 1.34 3.18
N ASP A 47 -16.77 0.57 2.78
CA ASP A 47 -17.21 0.41 1.38
C ASP A 47 -17.73 1.70 0.75
N GLU A 48 -18.37 2.59 1.53
CA GLU A 48 -18.75 3.93 1.09
C GLU A 48 -17.55 4.85 1.00
N ILE A 49 -16.57 4.75 1.91
CA ILE A 49 -15.31 5.51 1.84
C ILE A 49 -14.50 5.09 0.60
N VAL A 50 -14.38 3.78 0.35
CA VAL A 50 -13.70 3.23 -0.84
C VAL A 50 -14.44 3.61 -2.11
N ARG A 51 -15.77 3.40 -2.20
CA ARG A 51 -16.58 3.87 -3.34
C ARG A 51 -16.46 5.36 -3.56
N TRP A 52 -16.39 6.14 -2.49
CA TRP A 52 -16.27 7.59 -2.59
C TRP A 52 -14.88 8.02 -3.08
N ILE A 53 -13.80 7.36 -2.63
CA ILE A 53 -12.45 7.57 -3.17
C ILE A 53 -12.42 7.16 -4.66
N GLU A 54 -13.05 6.05 -5.03
CA GLU A 54 -13.17 5.60 -6.42
C GLU A 54 -13.96 6.60 -7.29
N ASP A 55 -15.11 7.10 -6.80
CA ASP A 55 -15.94 8.07 -7.53
C ASP A 55 -15.34 9.49 -7.54
N ALA A 56 -14.50 9.83 -6.58
CA ALA A 56 -13.68 11.05 -6.60
C ALA A 56 -12.48 10.93 -7.56
N THR A 57 -12.02 9.71 -7.86
CA THR A 57 -10.86 9.47 -8.74
C THR A 57 -11.22 9.09 -10.17
N LYS A 58 -12.48 8.75 -10.47
CA LYS A 58 -13.03 8.68 -11.84
C LYS A 58 -13.02 10.07 -12.49
N VAL A 59 -11.89 10.46 -13.07
CA VAL A 59 -11.82 11.58 -14.01
C VAL A 59 -12.54 11.14 -15.29
N PRO A 60 -13.55 11.88 -15.80
CA PRO A 60 -14.16 11.55 -17.07
C PRO A 60 -13.13 11.70 -18.20
N HIS A 61 -12.49 10.60 -18.57
CA HIS A 61 -11.62 10.51 -19.73
C HIS A 61 -12.48 10.43 -20.99
N GLY A 62 -12.95 11.58 -21.46
CA GLY A 62 -13.67 11.66 -22.72
C GLY A 62 -14.59 12.86 -22.85
N ARG A 63 -14.02 14.07 -23.00
CA ARG A 63 -14.72 15.11 -23.76
C ARG A 63 -13.83 15.53 -24.92
N LYS A 64 -14.12 14.95 -26.10
CA LYS A 64 -13.79 15.58 -27.38
C LYS A 64 -14.38 17.00 -27.32
N ARG A 65 -13.54 18.01 -27.54
CA ARG A 65 -13.98 19.40 -27.68
C ARG A 65 -14.97 19.47 -28.85
N GLN A 66 -16.27 19.51 -28.56
CA GLN A 66 -17.23 20.06 -29.51
C GLN A 66 -17.08 21.58 -29.47
N SER A 67 -16.51 22.13 -30.53
CA SER A 67 -16.49 23.56 -30.80
C SER A 67 -17.87 23.98 -31.30
N GLY A 68 -18.67 24.61 -30.44
CA GLY A 68 -19.88 25.31 -30.88
C GLY A 68 -20.99 25.32 -29.84
N GLY A 69 -21.39 26.52 -29.42
CA GLY A 69 -22.63 26.76 -28.69
C GLY A 69 -22.44 27.08 -27.21
N GLY A 70 -22.90 28.26 -26.80
CA GLY A 70 -22.85 28.77 -25.43
C GLY A 70 -23.41 27.78 -24.42
N GLY A 71 -22.61 27.45 -23.41
CA GLY A 71 -22.92 26.45 -22.40
C GLY A 71 -22.76 27.00 -21.00
N THR A 72 -23.82 26.86 -20.22
CA THR A 72 -23.94 27.09 -18.79
C THR A 72 -22.71 26.59 -18.04
N ALA A 73 -22.09 27.47 -17.22
CA ALA A 73 -20.93 27.13 -16.41
C ALA A 73 -21.35 26.09 -15.34
N VAL A 74 -21.05 24.82 -15.60
CA VAL A 74 -21.18 23.77 -14.59
C VAL A 74 -20.06 23.97 -13.58
N VAL A 75 -20.37 24.62 -12.45
CA VAL A 75 -19.46 24.73 -11.30
C VAL A 75 -19.33 23.34 -10.69
N HIS A 76 -18.32 22.57 -11.11
CA HIS A 76 -17.91 21.39 -10.36
C HIS A 76 -17.38 21.85 -9.00
N SER A 77 -18.15 21.61 -7.95
CA SER A 77 -17.77 22.01 -6.59
C SER A 77 -16.44 21.33 -6.21
N ASN A 78 -15.42 22.13 -5.93
CA ASN A 78 -14.08 21.70 -5.46
C ASN A 78 -14.07 21.07 -4.04
N GLN A 79 -15.21 20.59 -3.54
CA GLN A 79 -15.35 20.07 -2.16
C GLN A 79 -14.81 18.64 -1.98
N LYS A 80 -14.49 17.93 -3.08
CA LYS A 80 -14.03 16.54 -3.01
C LYS A 80 -12.58 16.39 -2.52
N GLU A 81 -11.68 17.32 -2.83
CA GLU A 81 -10.28 17.19 -2.35
C GLU A 81 -10.12 17.36 -0.84
N PRO A 82 -10.77 18.35 -0.18
CA PRO A 82 -10.66 18.53 1.27
C PRO A 82 -11.11 17.31 2.07
N LEU A 83 -12.21 16.66 1.67
CA LEU A 83 -12.73 15.49 2.39
C LEU A 83 -11.82 14.27 2.22
N ALA A 84 -11.28 14.02 1.01
CA ALA A 84 -10.31 12.95 0.80
C ALA A 84 -9.03 13.13 1.64
N ALA A 85 -8.55 14.37 1.76
CA ALA A 85 -7.42 14.70 2.62
C ALA A 85 -7.72 14.47 4.10
N GLN A 86 -8.91 14.88 4.55
CA GLN A 86 -9.34 14.66 5.93
C GLN A 86 -9.39 13.17 6.27
N ILE A 87 -9.98 12.34 5.42
CA ILE A 87 -10.05 10.88 5.64
C ILE A 87 -8.66 10.26 5.75
N VAL A 88 -7.74 10.61 4.84
CA VAL A 88 -6.36 10.10 4.88
C VAL A 88 -5.67 10.56 6.17
N ASP A 89 -5.91 11.80 6.58
CA ASP A 89 -5.34 12.35 7.81
C ASP A 89 -5.90 11.68 9.07
N ASP A 90 -7.21 11.42 9.12
CA ASP A 90 -7.89 10.73 10.21
C ASP A 90 -7.37 9.29 10.36
N ILE A 91 -7.19 8.57 9.25
CA ILE A 91 -6.62 7.21 9.25
C ILE A 91 -5.20 7.23 9.83
N MET A 92 -4.35 8.17 9.38
CA MET A 92 -2.99 8.29 9.91
C MET A 92 -2.98 8.69 11.38
N GLY A 93 -3.86 9.60 11.80
CA GLY A 93 -4.01 10.02 13.20
C GLY A 93 -4.45 8.87 14.11
N ALA A 94 -5.41 8.05 13.67
CA ALA A 94 -5.83 6.85 14.39
C ALA A 94 -4.68 5.84 14.54
N CYS A 95 -3.85 5.66 13.50
CA CYS A 95 -2.69 4.78 13.56
C CYS A 95 -1.61 5.31 14.52
N GLU A 96 -1.36 6.63 14.52
CA GLU A 96 -0.48 7.28 15.50
C GLU A 96 -0.95 7.12 16.95
N ALA A 97 -2.27 7.16 17.16
CA ALA A 97 -2.89 6.91 18.46
C ALA A 97 -2.92 5.42 18.87
N GLY A 98 -2.40 4.52 18.03
CA GLY A 98 -2.43 3.07 18.28
C GLY A 98 -3.82 2.43 18.11
N GLN A 99 -4.76 3.13 17.46
CA GLN A 99 -6.15 2.70 17.26
C GLN A 99 -6.38 2.02 15.89
N GLY A 100 -5.33 1.83 15.09
CA GLY A 100 -5.40 1.24 13.75
C GLY A 100 -4.44 0.07 13.55
N LYS A 101 -4.73 -0.78 12.57
CA LYS A 101 -3.81 -1.83 12.14
C LYS A 101 -2.74 -1.22 11.23
N VAL A 102 -1.49 -1.30 11.66
CA VAL A 102 -0.34 -0.88 10.86
C VAL A 102 0.49 -2.09 10.51
N SER A 103 0.82 -2.25 9.24
CA SER A 103 1.74 -3.29 8.80
C SER A 103 3.18 -2.79 8.88
N THR A 104 4.09 -3.64 9.35
CA THR A 104 5.54 -3.45 9.22
C THR A 104 6.09 -4.11 7.96
N ASP A 105 5.34 -5.07 7.40
CA ASP A 105 5.68 -5.79 6.18
C ASP A 105 4.97 -5.15 4.97
N MET A 106 5.65 -5.18 3.81
CA MET A 106 5.06 -4.73 2.55
C MET A 106 4.00 -5.73 2.06
N PRO A 107 2.84 -5.25 1.58
CA PRO A 107 1.78 -6.12 1.08
C PRO A 107 2.23 -6.93 -0.15
N PHE A 108 1.68 -8.13 -0.27
CA PHE A 108 1.88 -9.04 -1.40
C PHE A 108 0.52 -9.46 -1.96
N ASN A 109 0.49 -9.98 -3.20
CA ASN A 109 -0.75 -10.44 -3.87
C ASN A 109 -1.87 -9.39 -3.90
N ILE A 110 -1.49 -8.14 -4.10
CA ILE A 110 -2.39 -6.99 -4.03
C ILE A 110 -3.38 -6.96 -5.19
N SER A 111 -4.62 -6.58 -4.88
CA SER A 111 -5.71 -6.31 -5.82
C SER A 111 -6.00 -4.82 -5.94
N GLY A 112 -6.74 -4.43 -7.00
CA GLY A 112 -7.29 -3.09 -7.10
C GLY A 112 -8.34 -2.82 -6.01
N GLY A 113 -8.30 -1.63 -5.44
CA GLY A 113 -9.14 -1.21 -4.32
C GLY A 113 -8.48 -1.42 -2.95
N ASP A 114 -7.40 -2.20 -2.87
CA ASP A 114 -6.74 -2.47 -1.58
C ASP A 114 -6.04 -1.22 -1.03
N ILE A 115 -6.19 -1.01 0.28
CA ILE A 115 -5.58 0.08 1.04
C ILE A 115 -4.80 -0.50 2.22
N TYR A 116 -3.54 -0.08 2.36
CA TYR A 116 -2.66 -0.49 3.45
C TYR A 116 -2.08 0.72 4.17
N VAL A 117 -1.93 0.62 5.49
CA VAL A 117 -1.14 1.56 6.28
C VAL A 117 0.16 0.87 6.70
N VAL A 118 1.30 1.47 6.37
CA VAL A 118 2.63 0.89 6.59
C VAL A 118 3.46 1.81 7.47
N ALA A 119 4.14 1.25 8.46
CA ALA A 119 5.11 1.95 9.29
C ALA A 119 6.41 2.22 8.53
N LEU A 120 6.98 3.41 8.70
CA LEU A 120 8.18 3.90 8.03
C LEU A 120 9.28 4.19 9.05
N ASP A 121 9.69 3.15 9.76
CA ASP A 121 10.61 3.27 10.90
C ASP A 121 12.04 3.65 10.50
N SER A 122 12.39 3.50 9.22
CA SER A 122 13.71 3.85 8.68
C SER A 122 13.64 4.48 7.29
N LEU A 123 14.71 5.18 6.90
CA LEU A 123 14.86 5.73 5.54
C LEU A 123 14.87 4.63 4.47
N ALA A 124 15.28 3.41 4.80
CA ALA A 124 15.20 2.29 3.87
C ALA A 124 13.78 1.75 3.74
N MET A 125 13.00 1.68 4.82
CA MET A 125 11.58 1.31 4.73
C MET A 125 10.78 2.30 3.86
N LYS A 126 11.12 3.59 3.90
CA LYS A 126 10.57 4.59 2.96
C LYS A 126 10.84 4.27 1.49
N LYS A 127 11.87 3.48 1.18
CA LYS A 127 12.13 3.00 -0.19
C LYS A 127 11.43 1.67 -0.45
N ASP A 128 11.19 0.86 0.57
CA ASP A 128 10.48 -0.42 0.47
C ASP A 128 9.03 -0.26 0.04
N VAL A 129 8.36 0.86 0.34
CA VAL A 129 6.99 1.15 -0.15
C VAL A 129 6.85 1.11 -1.67
N SER A 130 7.97 1.22 -2.39
CA SER A 130 8.02 1.11 -3.85
C SER A 130 8.18 -0.33 -4.35
N VAL A 131 8.45 -1.30 -3.47
CA VAL A 131 8.83 -2.68 -3.78
C VAL A 131 7.79 -3.66 -3.21
N ASP A 132 6.80 -3.98 -4.02
CA ASP A 132 5.63 -4.80 -3.67
C ASP A 132 5.35 -5.85 -4.76
N LYS A 133 6.42 -6.45 -5.30
CA LYS A 133 6.44 -7.43 -6.41
C LYS A 133 6.20 -6.85 -7.80
N TYR A 134 5.43 -5.77 -7.90
CA TYR A 134 5.18 -5.06 -9.15
C TYR A 134 6.34 -4.13 -9.53
N MET A 135 6.43 -3.80 -10.81
CA MET A 135 7.37 -2.79 -11.29
C MET A 135 6.63 -1.48 -11.52
N TRP A 136 6.95 -0.47 -10.74
CA TRP A 136 6.32 0.83 -10.82
C TRP A 136 7.20 1.85 -11.54
N VAL A 137 6.57 2.71 -12.33
CA VAL A 137 7.14 3.97 -12.82
C VAL A 137 6.55 5.10 -11.98
N ASN A 138 7.42 5.91 -11.37
CA ASN A 138 6.99 7.10 -10.64
C ASN A 138 6.47 8.15 -11.65
N ASP A 139 5.21 8.53 -11.51
CA ASP A 139 4.51 9.51 -12.34
C ASP A 139 4.45 10.91 -11.70
N GLY A 140 5.26 11.12 -10.66
CA GLY A 140 5.41 12.37 -9.96
C GLY A 140 4.90 12.34 -8.53
N ARG A 141 5.15 13.46 -7.84
CA ARG A 141 4.75 13.69 -6.45
C ARG A 141 4.13 15.07 -6.34
N ARG A 142 3.04 15.18 -5.59
CA ARG A 142 2.33 16.44 -5.38
C ARG A 142 2.05 16.65 -3.90
N ARG A 143 1.99 17.91 -3.50
CA ARG A 143 1.44 18.30 -2.19
C ARG A 143 -0.08 18.09 -2.21
N PHE A 144 -0.61 17.54 -1.12
CA PHE A 144 -2.02 17.17 -0.98
C PHE A 144 -2.52 17.53 0.43
N PRO A 145 -3.72 18.08 0.60
CA PRO A 145 -4.57 18.65 -0.45
C PRO A 145 -3.87 19.84 -1.13
N LYS A 146 -4.38 20.31 -2.28
CA LYS A 146 -3.70 21.37 -3.07
C LYS A 146 -3.56 22.69 -2.30
N LYS A 147 -4.55 23.02 -1.45
CA LYS A 147 -4.54 24.20 -0.58
C LYS A 147 -4.23 23.77 0.85
N LYS A 148 -3.29 24.44 1.53
CA LYS A 148 -2.81 24.07 2.87
C LYS A 148 -2.43 22.58 2.96
N PRO A 149 -1.43 22.16 2.17
CA PRO A 149 -1.07 20.75 2.10
C PRO A 149 -0.55 20.26 3.45
N THR A 150 -1.02 19.09 3.87
CA THR A 150 -0.59 18.39 5.09
C THR A 150 0.19 17.12 4.77
N MET A 151 0.15 16.68 3.51
CA MET A 151 0.79 15.46 3.04
C MET A 151 1.35 15.59 1.62
N PHE A 152 2.16 14.61 1.23
CA PHE A 152 2.51 14.33 -0.15
C PHE A 152 1.66 13.16 -0.67
N LYS A 153 1.27 13.27 -1.94
CA LYS A 153 0.72 12.18 -2.74
C LYS A 153 1.69 11.86 -3.87
N SER A 154 2.24 10.65 -3.86
CA SER A 154 3.09 10.11 -4.92
C SER A 154 2.25 9.22 -5.83
N PHE A 155 2.46 9.33 -7.14
CA PHE A 155 1.71 8.62 -8.17
C PHE A 155 2.60 7.60 -8.87
N PHE A 156 2.07 6.40 -9.09
CA PHE A 156 2.80 5.33 -9.75
C PHE A 156 1.93 4.64 -10.79
N LYS A 157 2.53 4.35 -11.94
CA LYS A 157 1.93 3.56 -13.03
C LYS A 157 2.65 2.23 -13.13
N ILE A 158 1.91 1.17 -13.46
CA ILE A 158 2.55 -0.13 -13.67
C ILE A 158 3.42 -0.11 -14.93
N LYS A 159 4.63 -0.66 -14.84
CA LYS A 159 5.51 -0.91 -15.98
C LYS A 159 5.13 -2.24 -16.62
N LEU A 160 4.86 -2.21 -17.92
CA LEU A 160 4.59 -3.37 -18.75
C LEU A 160 5.85 -3.81 -19.52
N VAL A 161 5.70 -4.78 -20.40
CA VAL A 161 6.75 -5.24 -21.32
C VAL A 161 7.15 -4.11 -22.28
N GLU A 162 8.36 -4.17 -22.84
CA GLU A 162 8.86 -3.20 -23.83
C GLU A 162 8.94 -1.75 -23.32
N ASN A 163 9.15 -1.56 -22.01
CA ASN A 163 9.17 -0.26 -21.35
C ASN A 163 7.87 0.56 -21.50
N GLN A 164 6.77 -0.09 -21.88
CA GLN A 164 5.46 0.54 -21.82
C GLN A 164 5.00 0.71 -20.37
N HIS A 165 4.07 1.63 -20.14
CA HIS A 165 3.48 1.84 -18.82
C HIS A 165 1.98 2.06 -18.96
N SER A 166 1.22 1.61 -17.95
CA SER A 166 -0.23 1.63 -17.99
C SER A 166 -0.83 2.34 -16.78
N LYS A 167 -1.94 3.03 -17.03
CA LYS A 167 -2.82 3.61 -16.01
C LYS A 167 -3.92 2.64 -15.57
N SER A 168 -4.01 1.46 -16.19
CA SER A 168 -5.05 0.48 -15.86
C SER A 168 -4.78 -0.23 -14.53
N PHE A 169 -3.55 -0.14 -14.00
CA PHE A 169 -3.19 -0.49 -12.63
C PHE A 169 -2.23 0.57 -12.08
N GLN A 170 -2.62 1.23 -11.00
CA GLN A 170 -1.93 2.37 -10.41
C GLN A 170 -1.71 2.16 -8.92
N LYS A 171 -0.70 2.84 -8.39
CA LYS A 171 -0.47 2.94 -6.95
C LYS A 171 -0.38 4.40 -6.56
N HIS A 172 -1.08 4.76 -5.49
CA HIS A 172 -0.94 6.04 -4.81
C HIS A 172 -0.30 5.82 -3.44
N ILE A 173 0.64 6.67 -3.08
CA ILE A 173 1.24 6.67 -1.74
C ILE A 173 1.01 8.04 -1.11
N TYR A 174 0.46 8.05 0.09
CA TYR A 174 0.21 9.24 0.88
C TYR A 174 1.14 9.25 2.08
N GLU A 175 1.81 10.37 2.33
CA GLU A 175 2.76 10.54 3.45
C GLU A 175 2.59 11.94 4.05
N ARG A 176 2.46 12.07 5.38
CA ARG A 176 2.42 13.39 6.03
C ARG A 176 3.69 14.20 5.78
N LEU A 177 3.56 15.53 5.66
CA LEU A 177 4.67 16.45 5.45
C LEU A 177 5.59 16.53 6.69
N GLU A 178 4.98 16.61 7.87
CA GLU A 178 5.68 16.87 9.13
C GLU A 178 6.17 15.58 9.79
N ASN A 179 5.37 14.52 9.70
CA ASN A 179 5.62 13.24 10.38
C ASN A 179 5.46 12.06 9.42
N GLY A 180 6.47 11.81 8.59
CA GLY A 180 6.48 10.70 7.64
C GLY A 180 6.78 9.35 8.29
N LYS A 181 6.14 9.04 9.43
CA LYS A 181 6.21 7.75 10.16
C LYS A 181 5.29 6.69 9.55
N PHE A 182 4.25 7.10 8.85
CA PHE A 182 3.32 6.19 8.20
C PHE A 182 3.15 6.57 6.72
N ALA A 183 2.94 5.56 5.89
CA ALA A 183 2.44 5.70 4.53
C ALA A 183 1.09 5.00 4.39
N ILE A 184 0.14 5.64 3.72
CA ILE A 184 -1.03 4.95 3.17
C ILE A 184 -0.75 4.62 1.72
N ILE A 185 -0.88 3.34 1.38
CA ILE A 185 -0.73 2.83 0.02
C ILE A 185 -2.09 2.42 -0.48
N HIS A 186 -2.53 2.98 -1.61
CA HIS A 186 -3.79 2.66 -2.25
C HIS A 186 -3.54 2.16 -3.67
N TYR A 187 -3.98 0.94 -3.95
CA TYR A 187 -3.86 0.30 -5.26
C TYR A 187 -5.18 0.44 -6.02
N LEU A 188 -5.10 0.79 -7.29
CA LEU A 188 -6.26 1.11 -8.11
C LEU A 188 -6.18 0.37 -9.45
N GLY A 189 -7.30 -0.19 -9.91
CA GLY A 189 -7.42 -0.82 -11.22
C GLY A 189 -7.14 -2.31 -11.23
N ASP A 190 -6.77 -2.87 -12.38
CA ASP A 190 -6.69 -4.32 -12.60
C ASP A 190 -5.25 -4.85 -12.55
N PRO A 191 -4.86 -5.62 -11.51
CA PRO A 191 -3.51 -6.17 -11.38
C PRO A 191 -3.16 -7.20 -12.46
N THR A 192 -4.16 -7.82 -13.13
CA THR A 192 -3.93 -8.90 -14.09
C THR A 192 -3.21 -8.44 -15.36
N ILE A 193 -3.19 -7.13 -15.64
CA ILE A 193 -2.43 -6.55 -16.75
C ILE A 193 -0.91 -6.65 -16.57
N TYR A 194 -0.44 -6.89 -15.33
CA TYR A 194 0.98 -6.98 -15.06
C TYR A 194 1.53 -8.35 -15.52
N THR A 195 2.46 -8.30 -16.47
CA THR A 195 3.25 -9.47 -16.84
C THR A 195 4.64 -9.35 -16.21
N PRO A 196 5.06 -10.31 -15.36
CA PRO A 196 6.39 -10.26 -14.77
C PRO A 196 7.48 -10.35 -15.85
N LEU A 197 8.51 -9.51 -15.74
CA LEU A 197 9.65 -9.57 -16.66
C LEU A 197 10.63 -10.66 -16.23
N ALA A 198 11.13 -11.39 -17.22
CA ALA A 198 12.24 -12.31 -17.03
C ALA A 198 13.49 -11.52 -16.58
N HIS A 199 14.30 -12.14 -15.73
CA HIS A 199 15.58 -11.55 -15.33
C HIS A 199 16.49 -11.46 -16.57
N GLY A 200 16.97 -10.25 -16.91
CA GLY A 200 17.74 -10.02 -18.15
C GLY A 200 19.05 -10.82 -18.32
N ASN A 201 19.50 -11.53 -17.28
CA ASN A 201 20.69 -12.38 -17.29
C ASN A 201 20.38 -13.86 -17.03
N SER A 202 19.10 -14.21 -16.84
CA SER A 202 18.72 -15.60 -16.68
C SER A 202 18.56 -16.24 -18.05
N LYS A 203 19.16 -17.42 -18.22
CA LYS A 203 18.93 -18.27 -19.39
C LYS A 203 17.51 -18.85 -19.40
N SER A 204 16.85 -18.90 -18.24
CA SER A 204 15.47 -19.37 -18.11
C SER A 204 14.50 -18.20 -18.17
N LYS A 205 13.54 -18.28 -19.10
CA LYS A 205 12.41 -17.33 -19.18
C LYS A 205 11.40 -17.52 -18.04
N GLU A 206 11.44 -18.66 -17.34
CA GLU A 206 10.50 -19.00 -16.27
C GLU A 206 10.84 -18.30 -14.95
N THR A 207 12.10 -17.88 -14.78
CA THR A 207 12.52 -17.19 -13.55
C THR A 207 12.09 -15.73 -13.59
N VAL A 208 11.02 -15.43 -12.85
CA VAL A 208 10.53 -14.06 -12.62
C VAL A 208 11.54 -13.27 -11.80
N PHE A 209 11.85 -12.06 -12.27
CA PHE A 209 12.66 -11.13 -11.50
C PHE A 209 11.82 -10.39 -10.46
N ILE A 210 12.09 -10.65 -9.18
CA ILE A 210 11.54 -9.85 -8.09
C ILE A 210 12.68 -9.07 -7.43
N ARG A 211 12.47 -7.77 -7.26
CA ARG A 211 13.43 -6.89 -6.61
C ARG A 211 13.42 -7.15 -5.10
N THR A 212 14.59 -7.33 -4.51
CA THR A 212 14.77 -7.36 -3.05
C THR A 212 14.51 -5.98 -2.45
N ASN A 213 13.86 -5.96 -1.28
CA ASN A 213 13.60 -4.73 -0.54
C ASN A 213 14.90 -3.99 -0.17
N PRO A 214 14.97 -2.67 -0.38
CA PRO A 214 16.07 -1.82 0.07
C PRO A 214 16.50 -2.03 1.53
N SER A 215 15.57 -2.17 2.48
CA SER A 215 15.92 -2.45 3.89
C SER A 215 16.65 -3.77 4.09
N VAL A 216 16.21 -4.82 3.39
CA VAL A 216 16.87 -6.13 3.40
C VAL A 216 18.27 -6.02 2.82
N ILE A 217 18.44 -5.26 1.73
CA ILE A 217 19.77 -4.99 1.16
C ILE A 217 20.67 -4.25 2.17
N GLU A 218 20.14 -3.26 2.88
CA GLU A 218 20.88 -2.50 3.88
C GLU A 218 21.28 -3.37 5.09
N HIS A 219 20.37 -4.19 5.58
CA HIS A 219 20.63 -5.15 6.65
C HIS A 219 21.72 -6.18 6.26
N ILE A 220 21.73 -6.62 5.00
CA ILE A 220 22.79 -7.51 4.50
C ILE A 220 24.14 -6.79 4.47
N LYS A 221 24.16 -5.51 4.10
CA LYS A 221 25.40 -4.73 4.08
C LYS A 221 25.96 -4.57 5.48
N SER A 222 25.15 -4.14 6.43
CA SER A 222 25.62 -3.91 7.80
C SER A 222 26.20 -5.17 8.44
N ARG A 223 25.67 -6.35 8.11
CA ARG A 223 26.22 -7.64 8.55
C ARG A 223 27.43 -8.12 7.74
N ALA A 224 27.57 -7.70 6.49
CA ALA A 224 28.66 -8.14 5.63
C ALA A 224 30.00 -7.48 5.95
N ASP A 225 29.96 -6.32 6.62
CA ASP A 225 31.14 -5.60 7.14
C ASP A 225 31.65 -6.22 8.45
N ASP A 226 30.84 -7.05 9.11
CA ASP A 226 31.26 -7.88 10.24
C ASP A 226 32.03 -9.11 9.69
N GLU A 227 33.36 -9.06 9.71
CA GLU A 227 34.26 -10.10 9.15
C GLU A 227 34.00 -11.51 9.71
N THR A 228 33.28 -11.61 10.83
CA THR A 228 32.92 -12.86 11.51
C THR A 228 31.71 -13.57 10.89
N VAL A 229 30.87 -12.89 10.12
CA VAL A 229 29.67 -13.50 9.52
C VAL A 229 30.06 -14.18 8.21
N SER A 230 30.30 -15.51 8.28
CA SER A 230 30.60 -16.29 7.08
C SER A 230 29.53 -16.08 6.00
N ALA A 231 29.95 -15.95 4.74
CA ALA A 231 29.04 -15.76 3.60
C ALA A 231 27.95 -16.86 3.49
N ASN A 232 28.19 -18.02 4.11
CA ASN A 232 27.25 -19.14 4.18
C ASN A 232 26.08 -18.89 5.15
N PHE A 233 26.26 -18.07 6.19
CA PHE A 233 25.20 -17.74 7.15
C PHE A 233 24.15 -16.83 6.52
N ILE A 234 24.61 -15.77 5.84
CA ILE A 234 23.76 -14.80 5.16
C ILE A 234 22.95 -15.50 4.05
N ASP A 235 23.56 -16.41 3.29
CA ASP A 235 22.88 -17.15 2.22
C ASP A 235 21.82 -18.15 2.75
N LYS A 236 21.88 -18.57 4.03
CA LYS A 236 20.90 -19.46 4.66
C LYS A 236 19.69 -18.71 5.21
N GLU A 237 19.90 -17.55 5.86
CA GLU A 237 18.80 -16.65 6.30
C GLU A 237 18.03 -16.07 5.10
N LEU A 238 18.73 -15.78 3.99
CA LEU A 238 18.11 -15.18 2.80
C LEU A 238 17.47 -16.20 1.87
N LYS A 239 17.74 -17.50 2.02
CA LYS A 239 17.11 -18.59 1.26
C LYS A 239 15.78 -19.04 1.88
N CYS A 240 15.10 -18.17 2.61
CA CYS A 240 13.67 -18.32 2.87
C CYS A 240 12.94 -18.28 1.51
N LYS A 241 12.88 -19.44 0.86
CA LYS A 241 11.95 -19.73 -0.22
C LYS A 241 10.61 -19.20 0.28
N ALA A 242 9.98 -18.31 -0.46
CA ALA A 242 8.59 -17.95 -0.16
C ALA A 242 7.83 -19.27 -0.03
N GLU A 243 7.35 -19.58 1.17
CA GLU A 243 6.52 -20.75 1.34
C GLU A 243 5.30 -20.56 0.42
N LYS A 244 4.91 -21.60 -0.30
CA LYS A 244 3.71 -21.54 -1.12
C LYS A 244 2.54 -21.16 -0.19
N GLY A 245 2.04 -19.93 -0.32
CA GLY A 245 0.90 -19.42 0.44
C GLY A 245 1.19 -18.31 1.46
N THR A 246 2.42 -17.79 1.59
CA THR A 246 2.66 -16.63 2.47
C THR A 246 2.46 -15.30 1.72
N ASP A 247 1.53 -14.47 2.19
CA ASP A 247 1.13 -13.17 1.61
C ASP A 247 2.04 -11.99 2.02
N PHE A 248 3.28 -12.24 2.41
CA PHE A 248 4.20 -11.19 2.85
C PHE A 248 5.42 -11.09 1.94
N GLY A 249 5.90 -9.85 1.74
CA GLY A 249 6.88 -9.45 0.73
C GLY A 249 8.16 -10.29 0.67
N VAL A 250 8.89 -10.14 -0.45
CA VAL A 250 10.08 -10.93 -0.76
C VAL A 250 11.23 -10.61 0.21
N LYS A 251 11.24 -11.30 1.35
CA LYS A 251 12.34 -11.32 2.34
C LYS A 251 13.59 -12.04 1.79
N THR A 252 13.44 -12.71 0.65
CA THR A 252 14.51 -13.40 -0.08
C THR A 252 15.40 -12.39 -0.79
N ALA A 253 16.63 -12.21 -0.31
CA ALA A 253 17.57 -11.35 -1.02
C ALA A 253 18.25 -12.05 -2.20
N ARG A 254 18.74 -11.24 -3.13
CA ARG A 254 19.69 -11.71 -4.15
C ARG A 254 20.87 -12.41 -3.47
N ASN A 255 21.47 -13.35 -4.19
CA ASN A 255 22.73 -13.97 -3.80
C ASN A 255 23.72 -12.89 -3.29
N VAL A 256 24.23 -13.07 -2.07
CA VAL A 256 25.07 -12.09 -1.37
C VAL A 256 26.27 -11.63 -2.21
N ARG A 257 26.81 -12.52 -3.05
CA ARG A 257 27.89 -12.19 -3.98
C ARG A 257 27.48 -11.15 -5.03
N GLN A 258 26.25 -11.19 -5.53
CA GLN A 258 25.73 -10.20 -6.47
C GLN A 258 25.50 -8.85 -5.79
N VAL A 259 25.03 -8.87 -4.55
CA VAL A 259 24.87 -7.68 -3.71
C VAL A 259 26.25 -7.01 -3.55
N LYS A 260 27.28 -7.74 -3.10
CA LYS A 260 28.66 -7.23 -2.99
C LYS A 260 29.21 -6.66 -4.32
N LYS A 261 29.04 -7.37 -5.44
CA LYS A 261 29.52 -6.90 -6.77
C LYS A 261 28.89 -5.58 -7.23
N SER A 262 27.62 -5.33 -6.90
CA SER A 262 26.96 -4.07 -7.27
C SER A 262 27.53 -2.84 -6.56
N PHE A 263 28.37 -3.02 -5.54
CA PHE A 263 28.99 -1.93 -4.78
C PHE A 263 30.39 -1.57 -5.24
N ILE A 264 31.14 -2.50 -5.84
CA ILE A 264 32.51 -2.25 -6.31
C ILE A 264 32.52 -1.39 -7.59
N GLN A 265 31.38 -1.26 -8.29
CA GLN A 265 31.27 -0.58 -9.59
C GLN A 265 30.67 0.83 -9.54
N LYS A 266 30.78 1.56 -8.42
CA LYS A 266 30.40 2.98 -8.33
C LYS A 266 31.59 3.82 -7.93
#